data_AF-A0A349HC30-F1
#
_entry.id   AF-A0A349HC30-F1
#
_cell.length_a   1.000
_cell.length_b   1.000
_cell.length_c   1.000
_cell.angle_alpha   90.00
_cell.angle_beta   90.00
_cell.angle_gamma   90.00
#
_symmetry.space_group_name_H-M   'P 1'
#
loop_
_entity.id
_entity.type
_entity.pdbx_description
1 polymer ?
#
loop_
_entity_poly.entity_id
_entity_poly.type
_entity_poly.pdbx_seq_one_letter_code
_entity_poly.pdbx_strand_id
1 'polypeptide(L)'
;MICGPCGEPFDLLAATPRALLADNDGLAEIVFLARTLRDRHPRVKPFALFELTPPLPFRPQPSKMVVAGLPAGVIGALPLLEDWAIPSRIACPTDEQPGCLTGTATDLVNAWLDICQGAADVTLFACGHQTLLTAVGALAERYRLSWQIRPAQR
;
A
#
# COMPACT_ATOMS: atom_id res chain seq x y z
N MET A 1 -29.85 4.30 -13.15
CA MET A 1 -28.81 4.49 -14.18
C MET A 1 -27.48 4.51 -13.43
N ILE A 2 -26.68 3.45 -13.53
CA ILE A 2 -25.35 3.43 -12.91
C ILE A 2 -24.42 4.08 -13.94
N CYS A 3 -23.92 5.28 -13.65
CA CYS A 3 -22.89 5.90 -14.48
C CYS A 3 -21.61 5.04 -14.35
N GLY A 4 -20.85 4.92 -15.43
CA GLY A 4 -19.61 4.12 -15.45
C GLY A 4 -18.58 4.60 -14.42
N PRO A 5 -17.41 3.96 -14.32
CA PRO A 5 -16.38 4.39 -13.39
C PRO A 5 -16.01 5.85 -13.64
N CYS A 6 -16.30 6.71 -12.66
CA CYS A 6 -15.84 8.09 -12.62
C CYS A 6 -14.42 8.09 -12.05
N GLY A 7 -13.52 8.96 -12.52
CA GLY A 7 -12.17 9.11 -11.97
C GLY A 7 -11.04 8.95 -12.98
N GLU A 8 -9.88 9.47 -12.62
CA GLU A 8 -8.67 9.36 -13.43
C GLU A 8 -7.94 8.05 -13.08
N PRO A 9 -7.68 7.14 -14.04
CA PRO A 9 -6.96 5.90 -13.78
C PRO A 9 -5.49 6.16 -13.42
N PHE A 10 -4.85 5.20 -12.76
CA PHE A 10 -3.40 5.18 -12.61
C PHE A 10 -2.73 4.74 -13.93
N ASP A 11 -1.63 5.38 -14.29
CA ASP A 11 -0.77 4.95 -15.39
C ASP A 11 0.11 3.78 -14.93
N LEU A 12 0.00 2.64 -15.61
CA LEU A 12 0.64 1.38 -15.24
C LEU A 12 1.77 0.97 -16.19
N LEU A 13 2.32 1.86 -17.01
CA LEU A 13 3.26 1.49 -18.08
C LEU A 13 4.66 1.03 -17.59
N ALA A 14 5.06 1.34 -16.36
CA ALA A 14 6.39 0.99 -15.84
C ALA A 14 6.50 -0.47 -15.33
N ALA A 15 7.62 -1.14 -15.59
CA ALA A 15 7.89 -2.52 -15.14
C ALA A 15 8.56 -2.60 -13.76
N THR A 16 8.32 -1.61 -12.91
CA THR A 16 8.96 -1.41 -11.62
C THR A 16 8.28 -2.20 -10.49
N PRO A 17 8.98 -2.51 -9.39
CA PRO A 17 8.33 -2.76 -8.10
C PRO A 17 7.40 -1.61 -7.73
N ARG A 18 6.22 -1.93 -7.17
CA ARG A 18 5.19 -0.93 -6.87
C ARG A 18 4.78 -1.01 -5.42
N ALA A 19 4.97 0.07 -4.68
CA ALA A 19 4.34 0.22 -3.37
C ALA A 19 2.97 0.86 -3.56
N LEU A 20 1.94 0.19 -3.05
CA LEU A 20 0.56 0.61 -3.14
C LEU A 20 0.11 1.04 -1.75
N LEU A 21 -0.25 2.30 -1.56
CA LEU A 21 -0.60 2.86 -0.27
C LEU A 21 -2.06 3.26 -0.20
N ALA A 22 -2.75 2.85 0.86
CA ALA A 22 -4.11 3.29 1.11
C ALA A 22 -4.38 3.55 2.58
N ASP A 23 -5.32 4.46 2.84
CA ASP A 23 -6.00 4.54 4.12
C ASP A 23 -7.33 3.80 4.07
N ASN A 24 -8.17 3.98 5.11
CA ASN A 24 -9.50 3.37 5.17
C ASN A 24 -10.36 3.63 3.90
N ASP A 25 -10.28 4.84 3.31
CA ASP A 25 -11.14 5.24 2.20
C ASP A 25 -10.58 4.82 0.84
N GLY A 26 -9.26 4.69 0.70
CA GLY A 26 -8.63 4.21 -0.54
C GLY A 26 -8.43 2.69 -0.62
N LEU A 27 -8.89 1.94 0.40
CA LEU A 27 -8.64 0.51 0.53
C LEU A 27 -9.15 -0.29 -0.68
N ALA A 28 -10.37 -0.02 -1.13
CA ALA A 28 -10.99 -0.75 -2.22
C ALA A 28 -10.26 -0.51 -3.56
N GLU A 29 -9.87 0.73 -3.81
CA GLU A 29 -9.17 1.18 -5.01
C GLU A 29 -7.77 0.56 -5.09
N ILE A 30 -7.03 0.54 -3.98
CA ILE A 30 -5.71 -0.10 -3.93
C ILE A 30 -5.81 -1.62 -4.06
N VAL A 31 -6.81 -2.25 -3.44
CA VAL A 31 -7.06 -3.70 -3.64
C VAL A 31 -7.38 -4.01 -5.11
N PHE A 32 -8.21 -3.19 -5.75
CA PHE A 32 -8.52 -3.32 -7.17
C PHE A 32 -7.29 -3.11 -8.05
N LEU A 33 -6.46 -2.11 -7.74
CA LEU A 33 -5.20 -1.87 -8.44
C LEU A 33 -4.23 -3.04 -8.27
N ALA A 34 -4.08 -3.57 -7.06
CA ALA A 34 -3.23 -4.72 -6.77
C ALA A 34 -3.64 -5.95 -7.60
N ARG A 35 -4.94 -6.24 -7.67
CA ARG A 35 -5.50 -7.29 -8.53
C ARG A 35 -5.18 -7.04 -10.00
N THR A 36 -5.44 -5.82 -10.47
CA THR A 36 -5.22 -5.44 -11.87
C THR A 36 -3.76 -5.60 -12.28
N LEU A 37 -2.83 -5.23 -11.40
CA LEU A 37 -1.39 -5.40 -11.60
C LEU A 37 -1.00 -6.87 -11.68
N ARG A 38 -1.48 -7.69 -10.75
CA ARG A 38 -1.24 -9.14 -10.77
C ARG A 38 -1.74 -9.76 -12.07
N ASP A 39 -2.94 -9.39 -12.51
CA ASP A 39 -3.61 -10.03 -13.66
C ASP A 39 -3.02 -9.55 -15.01
N ARG A 40 -2.67 -8.25 -15.14
CA ARG A 40 -2.22 -7.65 -16.41
C ARG A 40 -0.70 -7.51 -16.55
N HIS A 41 0.01 -7.45 -15.43
CA HIS A 41 1.46 -7.22 -15.37
C HIS A 41 2.13 -8.24 -14.44
N PRO A 42 2.14 -9.55 -14.76
CA PRO A 42 2.61 -10.60 -13.86
C PRO A 42 4.10 -10.49 -13.47
N ARG A 43 4.87 -9.65 -14.17
CA ARG A 43 6.27 -9.34 -13.85
C ARG A 43 6.42 -8.24 -12.79
N VAL A 44 5.36 -7.47 -12.55
CA VAL A 44 5.31 -6.45 -11.50
C VAL A 44 5.07 -7.14 -10.16
N LYS A 45 5.84 -6.72 -9.15
CA LYS A 45 5.70 -7.20 -7.77
C LYS A 45 5.08 -6.07 -6.94
N PRO A 46 3.73 -6.02 -6.80
CA PRO A 46 3.11 -5.04 -5.93
C PRO A 46 3.33 -5.38 -4.46
N PHE A 47 3.47 -4.36 -3.64
CA PHE A 47 3.50 -4.46 -2.19
C PHE A 47 2.51 -3.46 -1.61
N ALA A 48 1.46 -3.95 -0.94
CA ALA A 48 0.38 -3.11 -0.42
C ALA A 48 0.64 -2.71 1.04
N LEU A 49 0.53 -1.42 1.34
CA LEU A 49 0.82 -0.83 2.64
C LEU A 49 -0.38 0.01 3.07
N PHE A 50 -1.02 -0.37 4.16
CA PHE A 50 -2.26 0.26 4.60
C PHE A 50 -2.07 1.04 5.88
N GLU A 51 -2.66 2.22 5.98
CA GLU A 51 -2.84 2.97 7.23
C GLU A 51 -4.30 2.89 7.64
N LEU A 52 -4.62 2.01 8.58
CA LEU A 52 -6.01 1.73 8.95
C LEU A 52 -6.28 2.08 10.41
N THR A 53 -7.37 2.79 10.64
CA THR A 53 -7.86 3.10 11.98
C THR A 53 -8.82 2.00 12.45
N PRO A 54 -8.66 1.45 13.67
CA PRO A 54 -9.62 0.52 14.28
C PRO A 54 -11.02 1.14 14.50
N PRO A 55 -12.10 0.33 14.49
CA PRO A 55 -12.12 -1.10 14.20
C PRO A 55 -11.83 -1.36 12.73
N LEU A 56 -10.95 -2.33 12.45
CA LEU A 56 -10.59 -2.66 11.08
C LEU A 56 -11.78 -3.27 10.32
N PRO A 57 -11.94 -3.00 9.01
CA PRO A 57 -13.08 -3.50 8.22
C PRO A 57 -13.00 -5.01 7.94
N PHE A 58 -11.96 -5.68 8.42
CA PHE A 58 -11.70 -7.10 8.34
C PHE A 58 -10.81 -7.52 9.51
N ARG A 59 -10.71 -8.82 9.77
CA ARG A 59 -9.75 -9.36 10.73
C ARG A 59 -8.39 -9.59 10.04
N PRO A 60 -7.31 -8.89 10.41
CA PRO A 60 -5.99 -9.17 9.86
C PRO A 60 -5.56 -10.59 10.16
N GLN A 61 -4.77 -11.17 9.27
CA GLN A 61 -4.12 -12.47 9.50
C GLN A 61 -2.60 -12.33 9.45
N PRO A 62 -1.86 -13.22 10.13
CA PRO A 62 -0.42 -13.32 10.00
C PRO A 62 -0.03 -13.61 8.55
N SER A 63 0.83 -12.75 7.98
CA SER A 63 1.36 -12.90 6.63
C SER A 63 2.29 -14.09 6.53
N LYS A 64 2.16 -14.85 5.45
CA LYS A 64 3.08 -15.96 5.12
C LYS A 64 4.20 -15.52 4.19
N MET A 65 4.16 -14.27 3.73
CA MET A 65 5.14 -13.71 2.80
C MET A 65 6.21 -12.93 3.55
N VAL A 66 7.47 -13.34 3.35
CA VAL A 66 8.64 -12.67 3.91
C VAL A 66 8.91 -11.40 3.13
N VAL A 67 8.88 -10.26 3.83
CA VAL A 67 9.25 -8.94 3.30
C VAL A 67 10.40 -8.43 4.15
N ALA A 68 11.57 -8.27 3.53
CA ALA A 68 12.73 -7.67 4.18
C ALA A 68 12.44 -6.20 4.51
N GLY A 69 13.05 -5.68 5.58
CA GLY A 69 12.91 -4.27 5.94
C GLY A 69 11.99 -4.00 7.12
N LEU A 70 11.05 -4.89 7.40
CA LEU A 70 10.03 -4.65 8.41
C LEU A 70 10.39 -5.26 9.77
N PRO A 71 9.95 -4.66 10.88
CA PRO A 71 10.09 -5.27 12.20
C PRO A 71 9.41 -6.65 12.26
N ALA A 72 10.01 -7.60 12.99
CA ALA A 72 9.55 -8.99 13.02
C ALA A 72 8.10 -9.18 13.50
N GLY A 73 7.58 -8.25 14.31
CA GLY A 73 6.19 -8.25 14.78
C GLY A 73 5.18 -7.69 13.76
N VAL A 74 5.64 -7.04 12.68
CA VAL A 74 4.77 -6.41 11.68
C VAL A 74 4.42 -7.44 10.60
N ILE A 75 3.42 -8.27 10.93
CA ILE A 75 2.96 -9.41 10.13
C ILE A 75 1.47 -9.35 9.80
N GLY A 76 0.72 -8.37 10.31
CA GLY A 76 -0.68 -8.17 10.02
C GLY A 76 -0.88 -7.85 8.54
N ALA A 77 -1.68 -8.66 7.87
CA ALA A 77 -1.97 -8.55 6.45
C ALA A 77 -3.47 -8.62 6.16
N LEU A 78 -3.85 -8.06 5.01
CA LEU A 78 -5.21 -8.16 4.47
C LEU A 78 -5.42 -9.59 3.92
N PRO A 79 -6.37 -10.40 4.46
CA PRO A 79 -6.51 -11.80 4.06
C PRO A 79 -6.67 -12.02 2.56
N LEU A 80 -7.42 -11.16 1.88
CA LEU A 80 -7.64 -11.24 0.45
C LEU A 80 -6.34 -11.12 -0.37
N LEU A 81 -5.38 -10.31 0.07
CA LEU A 81 -4.11 -10.15 -0.64
C LEU A 81 -3.17 -11.32 -0.38
N GLU A 82 -3.26 -11.97 0.78
CA GLU A 82 -2.55 -13.23 1.05
C GLU A 82 -3.04 -14.34 0.11
N ASP A 83 -4.36 -14.47 -0.08
CA ASP A 83 -4.94 -15.43 -1.03
C ASP A 83 -4.48 -15.16 -2.48
N TRP A 84 -4.14 -13.92 -2.77
CA TRP A 84 -3.64 -13.47 -4.08
C TRP A 84 -2.13 -13.51 -4.22
N ALA A 85 -1.40 -13.95 -3.18
CA ALA A 85 0.05 -13.91 -3.09
C ALA A 85 0.65 -12.51 -3.33
N ILE A 86 -0.05 -11.46 -2.88
CA ILE A 86 0.40 -10.07 -2.90
C ILE A 86 0.79 -9.69 -1.48
N PRO A 87 2.07 -9.38 -1.20
CA PRO A 87 2.48 -8.98 0.14
C PRO A 87 1.70 -7.74 0.57
N SER A 88 1.25 -7.73 1.83
CA SER A 88 0.64 -6.56 2.42
C SER A 88 1.00 -6.37 3.89
N ARG A 89 1.02 -5.12 4.36
CA ARG A 89 1.19 -4.77 5.77
C ARG A 89 0.27 -3.64 6.18
N ILE A 90 -0.05 -3.62 7.45
CA ILE A 90 -0.98 -2.66 8.04
C ILE A 90 -0.26 -1.88 9.13
N ALA A 91 -0.39 -0.57 9.09
CA ALA A 91 -0.07 0.36 10.14
C ALA A 91 -1.37 0.84 10.78
N CYS A 92 -1.37 0.99 12.10
CA CYS A 92 -2.45 1.54 12.89
C CYS A 92 -1.91 2.68 13.76
N PRO A 93 -2.69 3.73 14.00
CA PRO A 93 -2.26 4.86 14.84
C PRO A 93 -2.11 4.48 16.32
N THR A 94 -2.73 3.37 16.76
CA THR A 94 -2.69 2.86 18.13
C THR A 94 -2.11 1.44 18.18
N ASP A 95 -1.54 1.05 19.32
CA ASP A 95 -0.95 -0.28 19.58
C ASP A 95 -2.01 -1.36 19.91
N GLU A 96 -3.28 -1.11 19.57
CA GLU A 96 -4.40 -1.97 19.92
C GLU A 96 -4.59 -3.14 18.94
N GLN A 97 -3.82 -3.15 17.85
CA GLN A 97 -3.95 -4.12 16.78
C GLN A 97 -2.68 -5.00 16.67
N PRO A 98 -2.67 -6.19 17.29
CA PRO A 98 -1.53 -7.09 17.23
C PRO A 98 -1.14 -7.44 15.79
N GLY A 99 0.15 -7.40 15.52
CA GLY A 99 0.71 -7.69 14.20
C GLY A 99 0.78 -6.47 13.27
N CYS A 100 0.12 -5.37 13.58
CA CYS A 100 0.25 -4.12 12.82
C CYS A 100 1.43 -3.29 13.31
N LEU A 101 1.94 -2.41 12.45
CA LEU A 101 2.88 -1.37 12.86
C LEU A 101 2.11 -0.28 13.62
N THR A 102 2.59 0.13 14.79
CA THR A 102 2.09 1.34 15.46
C THR A 102 2.71 2.56 14.78
N GLY A 103 1.94 3.25 13.92
CA GLY A 103 2.42 4.36 13.08
C GLY A 103 1.59 4.58 11.81
N THR A 104 2.25 5.04 10.75
CA THR A 104 1.63 5.42 9.46
C THR A 104 2.00 4.50 8.32
N ALA A 105 1.29 4.59 7.19
CA ALA A 105 1.70 3.87 5.96
C ALA A 105 3.08 4.33 5.47
N THR A 106 3.45 5.58 5.70
CA THR A 106 4.78 6.08 5.30
C THR A 106 5.91 5.50 6.16
N ASP A 107 5.64 5.18 7.43
CA ASP A 107 6.61 4.47 8.28
C ASP A 107 6.88 3.06 7.78
N LEU A 108 5.86 2.36 7.27
CA LEU A 108 6.04 1.08 6.59
C LEU A 108 6.93 1.20 5.35
N VAL A 109 6.72 2.25 4.54
CA VAL A 109 7.55 2.48 3.35
C VAL A 109 8.99 2.82 3.74
N ASN A 110 9.19 3.66 4.77
CA ASN A 110 10.52 4.02 5.27
C ASN A 110 11.30 2.77 5.68
N ALA A 111 10.71 1.95 6.56
CA ALA A 111 11.34 0.71 7.02
C ALA A 111 11.70 -0.22 5.87
N TRP A 112 10.81 -0.31 4.87
CA TRP A 112 11.06 -1.11 3.67
C TRP A 112 12.18 -0.55 2.79
N LEU A 113 12.18 0.75 2.48
CA LEU A 113 13.16 1.39 1.61
C LEU A 113 14.56 1.49 2.22
N ASP A 114 14.65 1.71 3.53
CA ASP A 114 15.93 1.89 4.23
C ASP A 114 16.81 0.64 4.15
N ILE A 115 16.20 -0.56 4.21
CA ILE A 115 16.93 -1.83 4.10
C ILE A 115 17.18 -2.23 2.63
N CYS A 116 16.35 -1.77 1.69
CA CYS A 116 16.58 -2.02 0.27
C CYS A 116 17.75 -1.20 -0.34
N GLN A 117 18.56 -0.51 0.48
CA GLN A 117 19.70 0.34 0.06
C GLN A 117 19.35 1.28 -1.10
N GLY A 118 18.20 1.95 -0.99
CA GLY A 118 17.70 2.81 -2.06
C GLY A 118 17.29 1.98 -3.26
N ALA A 119 16.11 1.37 -3.19
CA ALA A 119 15.48 0.69 -4.32
C ALA A 119 15.27 1.70 -5.46
N ALA A 120 16.32 1.93 -6.25
CA ALA A 120 16.26 2.67 -7.48
C ALA A 120 15.23 1.92 -8.32
N ASP A 121 14.17 2.62 -8.71
CA ASP A 121 13.07 2.12 -9.52
C ASP A 121 11.85 1.54 -8.77
N VAL A 122 11.48 2.08 -7.60
CA VAL A 122 10.12 1.88 -7.04
C VAL A 122 9.18 2.99 -7.52
N THR A 123 7.94 2.61 -7.87
CA THR A 123 6.85 3.57 -8.09
C THR A 123 5.84 3.51 -6.96
N LEU A 124 5.54 4.67 -6.35
CA LEU A 124 4.52 4.80 -5.31
C LEU A 124 3.15 5.09 -5.94
N PHE A 125 2.13 4.32 -5.57
CA PHE A 125 0.75 4.59 -5.93
C PHE A 125 -0.03 4.77 -4.63
N ALA A 126 -0.73 5.89 -4.45
CA ALA A 126 -1.54 6.07 -3.25
C ALA A 126 -2.96 6.53 -3.52
N CYS A 127 -3.89 6.02 -2.73
CA CYS A 127 -5.28 6.43 -2.72
C CYS A 127 -5.80 6.62 -1.29
N GLY A 128 -6.51 7.71 -1.03
CA GLY A 128 -7.01 8.02 0.31
C GLY A 128 -7.25 9.50 0.54
N HIS A 129 -7.27 9.89 1.82
CA HIS A 129 -7.39 11.27 2.28
C HIS A 129 -6.14 12.09 1.98
N GLN A 130 -6.33 13.41 1.93
CA GLN A 130 -5.27 14.37 1.67
C GLN A 130 -4.06 14.23 2.62
N THR A 131 -4.27 13.81 3.87
CA THR A 131 -3.18 13.56 4.83
C THR A 131 -2.21 12.50 4.31
N LEU A 132 -2.72 11.34 3.89
CA LEU A 132 -1.92 10.27 3.29
C LEU A 132 -1.26 10.74 2.00
N LEU A 133 -2.02 11.39 1.10
CA LEU A 133 -1.51 11.80 -0.21
C LEU A 133 -0.37 12.82 -0.10
N THR A 134 -0.48 13.78 0.82
CA THR A 134 0.59 14.74 1.12
C THR A 134 1.83 14.05 1.68
N ALA A 135 1.64 13.10 2.61
CA ALA A 135 2.75 12.35 3.21
C ALA A 135 3.49 11.50 2.16
N VAL A 136 2.75 10.84 1.25
CA VAL A 136 3.33 10.08 0.15
C VAL A 136 4.08 10.97 -0.84
N GLY A 137 3.56 12.15 -1.16
CA GLY A 137 4.24 13.11 -2.03
C GLY A 137 5.59 13.55 -1.45
N ALA A 138 5.61 13.96 -0.18
CA ALA A 138 6.84 14.36 0.52
C ALA A 138 7.85 13.21 0.61
N LEU A 139 7.38 11.99 0.85
CA LEU A 139 8.21 10.79 0.85
C LEU A 139 8.82 10.51 -0.53
N ALA A 140 8.02 10.59 -1.59
CA ALA A 140 8.48 10.38 -2.96
C ALA A 140 9.56 11.39 -3.36
N GLU A 141 9.39 12.65 -3.00
CA GLU A 141 10.39 13.71 -3.22
C GLU A 141 11.70 13.40 -2.48
N ARG A 142 11.61 13.00 -1.21
CA ARG A 142 12.77 12.67 -0.37
C ARG A 142 13.64 11.56 -0.96
N TYR A 143 13.00 10.49 -1.46
CA TYR A 143 13.70 9.34 -2.06
C TYR A 143 13.86 9.45 -3.58
N ARG A 144 13.40 10.55 -4.21
CA ARG A 144 13.39 10.77 -5.67
C ARG A 144 12.71 9.64 -6.44
N LEU A 145 11.56 9.19 -5.96
CA LEU A 145 10.78 8.10 -6.55
C LEU A 145 9.72 8.64 -7.52
N SER A 146 9.37 7.81 -8.50
CA SER A 146 8.16 8.06 -9.30
C SER A 146 6.92 7.81 -8.45
N TRP A 147 5.88 8.63 -8.59
CA TRP A 147 4.68 8.48 -7.78
C TRP A 147 3.41 8.97 -8.49
N GLN A 148 2.27 8.41 -8.10
CA GLN A 148 0.93 8.82 -8.53
C GLN A 148 -0.02 8.77 -7.34
N ILE A 149 -0.87 9.79 -7.20
CA ILE A 149 -1.89 9.88 -6.16
C ILE A 149 -3.28 10.04 -6.76
N ARG A 150 -4.28 9.44 -6.09
CA ARG A 150 -5.70 9.64 -6.42
C ARG A 150 -6.50 9.86 -5.13
N PRO A 151 -7.33 10.91 -5.03
CA PRO A 151 -8.25 11.01 -3.90
C PRO A 151 -9.23 9.83 -3.93
N ALA A 152 -9.57 9.30 -2.75
CA ALA A 152 -10.61 8.29 -2.64
C ALA A 152 -11.96 8.86 -3.12
N GLN A 153 -12.74 8.06 -3.84
CA GLN A 153 -14.03 8.52 -4.34
C GLN A 153 -15.09 8.32 -3.26
N ARG A 154 -15.85 9.38 -2.99
CA ARG A 154 -17.03 9.34 -2.11
C ARG A 154 -18.28 8.96 -2.89
#